data_AF-A0A2V8SCD2-F1
#
_entry.id   AF-A0A2V8SCD2-F1
#
_cell.length_a   1.000
_cell.length_b   1.000
_cell.length_c   1.000
_cell.angle_alpha   90.00
_cell.angle_beta   90.00
_cell.angle_gamma   90.00
#
_symmetry.space_group_name_H-M   'P 1'
#
loop_
_entity.id
_entity.type
_entity.pdbx_description
1 polymer ?
#
loop_
_entity_poly.entity_id
_entity_poly.type
_entity_poly.pdbx_seq_one_letter_code
_entity_poly.pdbx_strand_id
1 'polypeptide(L)'
;MPSMPSVPDVRVVTIDFGPLPLARTLNPRLSADRSLLLATLDVAWTPVDPIAAVARLEERLLAFLPGFADHECRGAERYHVFAQASRNRRPATPGGPAYSCTSFEPTLALAHLIEHAVIDFECAILDERRCSGVTAAHRSPPGRYDLMVECADPRVGRCCLAMAMAWLTAAAQGRDLGPAEREVLAAARLAYRRGGQALWPPGVARALSWPEPHARRALAALRDLGFLSESAYTVNLSGLPEYRLGRS
;
A
#
# COMPACT_ATOMS: atom_id res chain seq x y z
N MET A 1 -4.96 23.65 -20.95
CA MET A 1 -4.52 22.76 -19.85
C MET A 1 -4.88 21.34 -20.25
N PRO A 2 -3.96 20.36 -20.16
CA PRO A 2 -4.31 18.97 -20.43
C PRO A 2 -5.42 18.52 -19.48
N SER A 3 -6.42 17.82 -20.00
CA SER A 3 -7.49 17.23 -19.19
C SER A 3 -6.88 16.16 -18.29
N MET A 4 -6.97 16.34 -16.96
CA MET A 4 -6.52 15.32 -16.01
C MET A 4 -7.44 14.08 -16.05
N PRO A 5 -6.90 12.88 -15.75
CA PRO A 5 -7.64 11.64 -15.94
C PRO A 5 -8.68 11.42 -14.82
N SER A 6 -9.85 10.89 -15.18
CA SER A 6 -10.89 10.48 -14.22
C SER A 6 -10.51 9.20 -13.45
N VAL A 7 -9.61 8.42 -14.03
CA VAL A 7 -8.95 7.26 -13.44
C VAL A 7 -7.60 7.71 -12.86
N PRO A 8 -7.20 7.24 -11.67
CA PRO A 8 -5.89 7.60 -11.15
C PRO A 8 -4.75 7.11 -12.04
N ASP A 9 -3.78 7.99 -12.31
CA ASP A 9 -2.45 7.65 -12.81
C ASP A 9 -1.46 7.87 -11.65
N VAL A 10 -0.85 6.79 -11.17
CA VAL A 10 0.11 6.81 -10.06
C VAL A 10 1.43 6.28 -10.59
N ARG A 11 2.49 7.10 -10.52
CA ARG A 11 3.81 6.76 -11.01
C ARG A 11 4.84 6.88 -9.91
N VAL A 12 5.69 5.86 -9.81
CA VAL A 12 6.87 5.91 -8.95
C VAL A 12 7.94 6.75 -9.64
N VAL A 13 8.42 7.79 -8.95
CA VAL A 13 9.56 8.61 -9.38
C VAL A 13 10.85 8.00 -8.85
N THR A 14 10.91 7.73 -7.54
CA THR A 14 12.05 7.10 -6.87
C THR A 14 11.57 6.19 -5.75
N ILE A 15 12.39 5.18 -5.44
CA ILE A 15 12.23 4.33 -4.26
C ILE A 15 13.60 4.20 -3.61
N ASP A 16 13.72 4.65 -2.37
CA ASP A 16 14.91 4.55 -1.56
C ASP A 16 14.62 3.86 -0.22
N PHE A 17 15.66 3.33 0.41
CA PHE A 17 15.58 2.68 1.71
C PHE A 17 16.69 3.16 2.62
N GLY A 18 16.35 3.43 3.88
CA GLY A 18 17.35 3.77 4.89
C GLY A 18 16.82 4.71 5.97
N PRO A 19 17.71 5.25 6.82
CA PRO A 19 17.32 6.22 7.82
C PRO A 19 16.91 7.55 7.18
N LEU A 20 15.76 8.10 7.59
CA LEU A 20 15.30 9.44 7.17
C LEU A 20 15.06 10.28 8.44
N PRO A 21 16.08 10.99 8.94
CA PRO A 21 15.97 11.74 10.20
C PRO A 21 14.84 12.78 10.21
N LEU A 22 14.55 13.37 9.05
CA LEU A 22 13.48 14.37 8.90
C LEU A 22 12.07 13.77 9.02
N ALA A 23 11.87 12.49 8.70
CA ALA A 23 10.55 11.84 8.75
C ALA A 23 9.95 11.92 10.17
N ARG A 24 10.79 11.84 11.21
CA ARG A 24 10.36 11.93 12.61
C ARG A 24 9.88 13.32 13.03
N THR A 25 10.33 14.37 12.34
CA THR A 25 9.80 15.72 12.56
C THR A 25 8.37 15.85 12.02
N LEU A 26 8.00 15.03 11.04
CA LEU A 26 6.67 14.97 10.44
C LEU A 26 5.76 13.99 11.20
N ASN A 27 6.31 12.86 11.63
CA ASN A 27 5.60 11.89 12.48
C ASN A 27 6.50 11.39 13.64
N PRO A 28 6.30 11.91 14.87
CA PRO A 28 7.11 11.52 16.04
C PRO A 28 6.97 10.05 16.45
N ARG A 29 5.96 9.34 15.95
CA ARG A 29 5.74 7.92 16.22
C ARG A 29 6.71 7.02 15.43
N LEU A 30 7.33 7.51 14.36
CA LEU A 30 8.34 6.75 13.62
C LEU A 30 9.54 6.42 14.52
N SER A 31 9.95 5.16 14.47
CA SER A 31 11.07 4.61 15.23
C SER A 31 12.38 5.23 14.73
N ALA A 32 13.30 5.52 15.65
CA ALA A 32 14.55 6.21 15.33
C ALA A 32 15.60 5.30 14.67
N ASP A 33 15.46 4.01 14.90
CA ASP A 33 16.39 2.93 14.61
C ASP A 33 15.92 2.04 13.44
N ARG A 34 14.70 2.25 12.96
CA ARG A 34 14.15 1.50 11.82
C ARG A 34 14.51 2.17 10.50
N SER A 35 14.82 1.34 9.51
CA SER A 35 14.88 1.79 8.13
C SER A 35 13.47 2.19 7.66
N LEU A 36 13.43 3.14 6.73
CA LEU A 36 12.20 3.61 6.12
C LEU A 36 12.24 3.29 4.62
N LEU A 37 11.11 2.87 4.08
CA LEU A 37 10.80 3.02 2.67
C LEU A 37 10.53 4.51 2.42
N LEU A 38 11.24 5.12 1.46
CA LEU A 38 10.89 6.40 0.87
C LEU A 38 10.45 6.16 -0.57
N ALA A 39 9.18 6.37 -0.87
CA ALA A 39 8.66 6.34 -2.23
C ALA A 39 8.16 7.72 -2.63
N THR A 40 8.82 8.32 -3.63
CA THR A 40 8.31 9.55 -4.25
C THR A 40 7.37 9.16 -5.38
N LEU A 41 6.12 9.62 -5.31
CA LEU A 41 5.05 9.33 -6.24
C LEU A 41 4.59 10.60 -6.95
N ASP A 42 4.37 10.52 -8.26
CA ASP A 42 3.55 11.47 -8.99
C ASP A 42 2.14 10.89 -9.15
N VAL A 43 1.14 11.62 -8.67
CA VAL A 43 -0.27 11.22 -8.69
C VAL A 43 -1.08 12.25 -9.49
N ALA A 44 -1.72 11.78 -10.55
CA ALA A 44 -2.67 12.56 -11.34
C ALA A 44 -4.05 11.93 -11.26
N TRP A 45 -5.02 12.64 -10.67
CA TRP A 45 -6.39 12.15 -10.55
C TRP A 45 -7.39 13.28 -10.36
N THR A 46 -8.37 13.37 -11.25
CA THR A 46 -9.50 14.31 -11.17
C THR A 46 -10.82 13.57 -11.38
N PRO A 47 -11.30 12.85 -10.35
CA PRO A 47 -12.61 12.21 -10.42
C PRO A 47 -13.72 13.26 -10.51
N VAL A 48 -14.85 12.89 -11.10
CA VAL A 48 -16.04 13.76 -11.23
C VAL A 48 -16.56 14.18 -9.86
N ASP A 49 -16.55 13.24 -8.90
CA ASP A 49 -16.89 13.48 -7.49
C ASP A 49 -15.72 12.97 -6.61
N PRO A 50 -14.77 13.85 -6.25
CA PRO A 50 -13.61 13.51 -5.42
C PRO A 50 -13.95 12.89 -4.07
N ILE A 51 -14.96 13.44 -3.38
CA ILE A 51 -15.32 13.00 -2.03
C ILE A 51 -15.92 11.60 -2.11
N ALA A 52 -16.89 11.38 -3.00
CA ALA A 52 -17.51 10.07 -3.12
C ALA A 52 -16.54 9.02 -3.68
N ALA A 53 -15.62 9.40 -4.56
CA ALA A 53 -14.62 8.47 -5.08
C ALA A 53 -13.65 7.99 -4.01
N VAL A 54 -13.15 8.89 -3.16
CA VAL A 54 -12.27 8.53 -2.04
C VAL A 54 -13.02 7.74 -0.97
N ALA A 55 -14.25 8.12 -0.61
CA ALA A 55 -15.06 7.38 0.35
C ALA A 55 -15.28 5.91 -0.08
N ARG A 56 -15.52 5.65 -1.37
CA ARG A 56 -15.63 4.27 -1.89
C ARG A 56 -14.33 3.48 -1.78
N LEU A 57 -13.18 4.13 -1.94
CA LEU A 57 -11.88 3.48 -1.74
C LEU A 57 -11.66 3.11 -0.27
N GLU A 58 -12.00 4.02 0.64
CA GLU A 58 -11.95 3.78 2.10
C GLU A 58 -12.86 2.63 2.51
N GLU A 59 -14.11 2.60 2.04
CA GLU A 59 -15.05 1.50 2.31
C GLU A 59 -14.49 0.15 1.83
N ARG A 60 -13.89 0.11 0.64
CA ARG A 60 -13.26 -1.11 0.08
C ARG A 60 -12.06 -1.54 0.91
N LEU A 61 -11.23 -0.59 1.34
CA LEU A 61 -10.08 -0.86 2.20
C LEU A 61 -10.51 -1.37 3.57
N LEU A 62 -11.50 -0.75 4.21
CA LEU A 62 -12.05 -1.19 5.51
C LEU A 62 -12.64 -2.61 5.44
N ALA A 63 -13.32 -2.95 4.35
CA ALA A 63 -13.83 -4.31 4.14
C ALA A 63 -12.70 -5.33 3.87
N PHE A 64 -11.59 -4.89 3.27
CA PHE A 64 -10.49 -5.76 2.88
C PHE A 64 -9.46 -5.96 4.02
N LEU A 65 -9.04 -4.88 4.67
CA LEU A 65 -8.00 -4.82 5.69
C LEU A 65 -8.63 -4.53 7.07
N PRO A 66 -8.79 -5.55 7.94
CA PRO A 66 -9.42 -5.34 9.24
C PRO A 66 -8.58 -4.43 10.17
N GLY A 67 -7.26 -4.38 10.00
CA GLY A 67 -6.37 -3.48 10.76
C GLY A 67 -6.48 -2.01 10.37
N PHE A 68 -7.00 -1.72 9.17
CA PHE A 68 -7.10 -0.36 8.64
C PHE A 68 -7.94 0.57 9.53
N ALA A 69 -8.98 0.03 10.17
CA ALA A 69 -9.86 0.76 11.08
C ALA A 69 -9.15 1.26 12.35
N ASP A 70 -8.04 0.62 12.74
CA ASP A 70 -7.28 0.94 13.94
C ASP A 70 -6.18 1.98 13.68
N HIS A 71 -6.01 2.43 12.44
CA HIS A 71 -4.99 3.42 12.09
C HIS A 71 -5.32 4.79 12.70
N GLU A 72 -4.31 5.44 13.29
CA GLU A 72 -4.44 6.80 13.83
C GLU A 72 -3.83 7.81 12.84
N CYS A 73 -4.63 8.36 11.90
CA CYS A 73 -4.16 9.49 11.06
C CYS A 73 -4.03 10.76 11.91
N ARG A 74 -2.88 11.41 11.82
CA ARG A 74 -2.57 12.65 12.54
C ARG A 74 -2.03 13.68 11.54
N GLY A 75 -2.93 14.41 10.89
CA GLY A 75 -2.63 15.50 9.96
C GLY A 75 -3.21 16.83 10.43
N ALA A 76 -2.66 17.95 9.93
CA ALA A 76 -3.09 19.31 10.28
C ALA A 76 -4.52 19.65 9.80
N GLU A 77 -5.02 18.89 8.82
CA GLU A 77 -6.43 18.89 8.46
C GLU A 77 -7.00 17.49 8.69
N ARG A 78 -8.27 17.42 9.08
CA ARG A 78 -9.04 16.18 9.08
C ARG A 78 -9.25 15.78 7.62
N TYR A 79 -8.20 15.32 6.94
CA TYR A 79 -8.35 14.58 5.69
C TYR A 79 -9.35 13.46 5.98
N HIS A 80 -10.38 13.38 5.16
CA HIS A 80 -11.60 12.64 5.42
C HIS A 80 -11.45 11.10 5.44
N VAL A 81 -10.28 10.53 5.76
CA VAL A 81 -10.09 9.08 5.89
C VAL A 81 -10.95 8.45 7.01
N PHE A 82 -11.49 9.27 7.93
CA PHE A 82 -12.34 8.81 9.04
C PHE A 82 -13.67 9.56 9.18
N ALA A 83 -14.21 10.11 8.10
CA ALA A 83 -15.38 10.98 8.17
C ALA A 83 -16.66 10.32 8.72
N GLN A 84 -16.76 9.00 8.76
CA GLN A 84 -18.01 8.33 9.16
C GLN A 84 -17.96 7.57 10.50
N ALA A 85 -16.80 7.18 11.02
CA ALA A 85 -16.74 6.53 12.35
C ALA A 85 -16.92 7.52 13.53
N SER A 86 -16.85 8.83 13.25
CA SER A 86 -16.83 9.90 14.27
C SER A 86 -18.07 10.80 14.28
N ARG A 87 -19.28 10.26 14.05
CA ARG A 87 -20.52 11.02 14.35
C ARG A 87 -20.69 11.37 15.84
N ASN A 88 -19.75 11.04 16.72
CA ASN A 88 -19.86 11.25 18.17
C ASN A 88 -18.61 11.77 18.90
N ARG A 89 -17.71 12.56 18.30
CA ARG A 89 -16.62 13.20 19.09
C ARG A 89 -16.39 14.70 18.83
N ARG A 90 -16.99 15.47 19.75
CA ARG A 90 -16.69 16.82 20.26
C ARG A 90 -16.67 18.01 19.26
N PRO A 91 -17.37 19.12 19.57
CA PRO A 91 -17.28 20.35 18.80
C PRO A 91 -15.86 20.91 18.84
N ALA A 92 -15.42 21.45 17.71
CA ALA A 92 -14.15 22.15 17.59
C ALA A 92 -14.07 23.28 18.64
N THR A 93 -12.96 23.35 19.36
CA THR A 93 -12.66 24.45 20.28
C THR A 93 -12.56 25.75 19.46
N PRO A 94 -13.35 26.80 19.77
CA PRO A 94 -13.25 28.07 19.07
C PRO A 94 -12.02 28.83 19.57
N GLY A 95 -11.04 29.07 18.70
CA GLY A 95 -9.88 29.91 19.06
C GLY A 95 -8.56 29.69 18.29
N GLY A 96 -8.44 28.66 17.46
CA GLY A 96 -7.30 28.52 16.55
C GLY A 96 -7.49 29.41 15.29
N PRO A 97 -6.40 29.86 14.63
CA PRO A 97 -6.52 30.59 13.39
C PRO A 97 -7.33 29.74 12.40
N ALA A 98 -8.41 30.31 11.89
CA ALA A 98 -9.23 29.68 10.87
C ALA A 98 -8.40 29.57 9.60
N TYR A 99 -7.69 28.45 9.44
CA TYR A 99 -7.24 28.03 8.12
C TYR A 99 -8.52 27.81 7.31
N SER A 100 -8.72 28.69 6.33
CA SER A 100 -9.81 28.60 5.37
C SER A 100 -9.75 27.21 4.74
N CYS A 101 -10.82 26.44 4.91
CA CYS A 101 -10.98 25.08 4.38
C CYS A 101 -10.49 25.02 2.92
N THR A 102 -9.27 24.54 2.71
CA THR A 102 -8.70 24.35 1.39
C THR A 102 -9.45 23.22 0.71
N SER A 103 -9.73 23.37 -0.58
CA SER A 103 -10.43 22.40 -1.42
C SER A 103 -9.93 20.97 -1.19
N PHE A 104 -10.84 19.99 -1.08
CA PHE A 104 -10.48 18.58 -0.98
C PHE A 104 -9.54 18.15 -2.11
N GLU A 105 -8.35 17.63 -1.77
CA GLU A 105 -7.33 17.21 -2.74
C GLU A 105 -7.37 15.68 -2.95
N PRO A 106 -8.00 15.17 -4.04
CA PRO A 106 -8.12 13.73 -4.27
C PRO A 106 -6.77 13.02 -4.46
N THR A 107 -5.78 13.70 -5.04
CA THR A 107 -4.44 13.15 -5.28
C THR A 107 -3.68 12.92 -3.98
N LEU A 108 -3.76 13.85 -3.03
CA LEU A 108 -3.19 13.69 -1.69
C LEU A 108 -3.94 12.62 -0.90
N ALA A 109 -5.27 12.58 -0.97
CA ALA A 109 -6.06 11.54 -0.34
C ALA A 109 -5.67 10.14 -0.85
N LEU A 110 -5.50 9.97 -2.16
CA LEU A 110 -5.05 8.70 -2.74
C LEU A 110 -3.64 8.33 -2.32
N ALA A 111 -2.68 9.27 -2.33
CA ALA A 111 -1.33 9.04 -1.85
C ALA A 111 -1.32 8.55 -0.39
N HIS A 112 -2.17 9.15 0.45
CA HIS A 112 -2.31 8.77 1.84
C HIS A 112 -2.99 7.40 2.02
N LEU A 113 -3.99 7.05 1.21
CA LEU A 113 -4.56 5.70 1.20
C LEU A 113 -3.54 4.65 0.76
N ILE A 114 -2.65 4.97 -0.19
CA ILE A 114 -1.54 4.09 -0.59
C ILE A 114 -0.60 3.87 0.60
N GLU A 115 -0.22 4.92 1.32
CA GLU A 115 0.60 4.80 2.54
C GLU A 115 -0.02 3.82 3.55
N HIS A 116 -1.31 3.98 3.85
CA HIS A 116 -2.01 3.11 4.80
C HIS A 116 -2.08 1.66 4.32
N ALA A 117 -2.38 1.44 3.03
CA ALA A 117 -2.38 0.10 2.46
C ALA A 117 -0.99 -0.55 2.55
N VAL A 118 0.09 0.21 2.32
CA VAL A 118 1.47 -0.28 2.50
C VAL A 118 1.70 -0.71 3.95
N ILE A 119 1.34 0.12 4.93
CA ILE A 119 1.47 -0.18 6.37
C ILE A 119 0.75 -1.50 6.72
N ASP A 120 -0.50 -1.65 6.28
CA ASP A 120 -1.30 -2.85 6.56
C ASP A 120 -0.71 -4.10 5.89
N PHE A 121 -0.25 -3.99 4.63
CA PHE A 121 0.37 -5.11 3.92
C PHE A 121 1.70 -5.51 4.55
N GLU A 122 2.51 -4.55 5.00
CA GLU A 122 3.74 -4.83 5.74
C GLU A 122 3.44 -5.55 7.05
N CYS A 123 2.50 -5.05 7.85
CA CYS A 123 2.06 -5.73 9.08
C CYS A 123 1.58 -7.15 8.80
N ALA A 124 0.80 -7.36 7.72
CA ALA A 124 0.28 -8.67 7.35
C ALA A 124 1.38 -9.66 6.91
N ILE A 125 2.37 -9.20 6.14
CA ILE A 125 3.46 -10.05 5.61
C ILE A 125 4.51 -10.34 6.68
N LEU A 126 4.90 -9.31 7.44
CA LEU A 126 5.96 -9.39 8.44
C LEU A 126 5.47 -9.89 9.80
N ASP A 127 4.15 -9.97 10.00
CA ASP A 127 3.53 -10.26 11.30
C ASP A 127 3.88 -9.21 12.37
N GLU A 128 4.06 -7.96 11.94
CA GLU A 128 4.33 -6.84 12.84
C GLU A 128 3.03 -6.35 13.47
N ARG A 129 3.10 -6.03 14.76
CA ARG A 129 1.96 -5.48 15.50
C ARG A 129 1.70 -4.01 15.18
N ARG A 130 2.71 -3.33 14.64
CA ARG A 130 2.70 -1.90 14.40
C ARG A 130 3.72 -1.55 13.34
N CYS A 131 3.26 -0.77 12.36
CA CYS A 131 4.08 -0.01 11.44
C CYS A 131 3.51 1.43 11.42
N SER A 132 4.32 2.40 11.08
CA SER A 132 3.93 3.81 11.00
C SER A 132 4.51 4.43 9.73
N GLY A 133 3.83 5.43 9.22
CA GLY A 133 4.27 6.16 8.04
C GLY A 133 3.95 7.64 8.12
N VAL A 134 4.31 8.35 7.05
CA VAL A 134 3.85 9.70 6.78
C VAL A 134 3.83 9.96 5.28
N THR A 135 2.76 10.61 4.82
CA THR A 135 2.66 11.22 3.49
C THR A 135 3.03 12.70 3.57
N ALA A 136 3.96 13.14 2.74
CA ALA A 136 4.35 14.55 2.61
C ALA A 136 4.11 15.05 1.19
N ALA A 137 3.37 16.15 1.04
CA ALA A 137 3.17 16.80 -0.24
C ALA A 137 4.35 17.73 -0.58
N HIS A 138 4.85 17.63 -1.82
CA HIS A 138 5.83 18.58 -2.33
C HIS A 138 5.14 19.90 -2.71
N ARG A 139 5.85 21.02 -2.55
CA ARG A 139 5.35 22.32 -3.05
C ARG A 139 5.31 22.37 -4.58
N SER A 140 6.23 21.66 -5.24
CA SER A 140 6.32 21.60 -6.70
C SER A 140 7.06 20.32 -7.14
N PRO A 141 6.61 19.63 -8.20
CA PRO A 141 5.35 19.88 -8.91
C PRO A 141 4.12 19.50 -8.05
N PRO A 142 2.94 20.12 -8.29
CA PRO A 142 1.70 19.66 -7.69
C PRO A 142 1.42 18.19 -8.04
N GLY A 143 0.83 17.44 -7.10
CA GLY A 143 0.59 16.01 -7.28
C GLY A 143 1.81 15.12 -7.00
N ARG A 144 2.93 15.68 -6.56
CA ARG A 144 4.09 14.91 -6.08
C ARG A 144 4.05 14.72 -4.57
N TYR A 145 4.22 13.49 -4.12
CA TYR A 145 4.15 13.09 -2.72
C TYR A 145 5.30 12.16 -2.35
N ASP A 146 5.84 12.33 -1.15
CA ASP A 146 6.72 11.35 -0.53
C ASP A 146 5.92 10.49 0.45
N LEU A 147 5.96 9.18 0.26
CA LEU A 147 5.50 8.20 1.24
C LEU A 147 6.70 7.68 2.01
N MET A 148 6.71 7.89 3.32
CA MET A 148 7.74 7.40 4.22
C MET A 148 7.13 6.37 5.15
N VAL A 149 7.49 5.09 5.05
CA VAL A 149 6.90 4.00 5.85
C VAL A 149 7.99 3.18 6.54
N GLU A 150 7.81 2.84 7.81
CA GLU A 150 8.72 1.93 8.52
C GLU A 150 8.83 0.60 7.79
N CYS A 151 10.03 0.27 7.32
CA CYS A 151 10.26 -0.90 6.49
C CYS A 151 11.64 -1.50 6.79
N ALA A 152 11.66 -2.70 7.36
CA ALA A 152 12.90 -3.41 7.69
C ALA A 152 13.48 -4.21 6.51
N ASP A 153 12.64 -4.67 5.58
CA ASP A 153 13.06 -5.44 4.41
C ASP A 153 12.64 -4.73 3.11
N PRO A 154 13.60 -4.20 2.33
CA PRO A 154 13.32 -3.50 1.08
C PRO A 154 12.50 -4.28 0.06
N ARG A 155 12.55 -5.61 0.07
CA ARG A 155 11.76 -6.45 -0.85
C ARG A 155 10.29 -6.43 -0.48
N VAL A 156 10.00 -6.45 0.82
CA VAL A 156 8.62 -6.39 1.34
C VAL A 156 8.05 -5.00 1.07
N GLY A 157 8.78 -3.92 1.38
CA GLY A 157 8.32 -2.55 1.11
C GLY A 157 7.99 -2.30 -0.37
N ARG A 158 8.85 -2.77 -1.29
CA ARG A 158 8.57 -2.67 -2.74
C ARG A 158 7.32 -3.45 -3.15
N CYS A 159 7.15 -4.67 -2.64
CA CYS A 159 5.97 -5.48 -2.92
C CYS A 159 4.69 -4.83 -2.38
N CYS A 160 4.71 -4.35 -1.14
CA CYS A 160 3.58 -3.66 -0.52
C CYS A 160 3.20 -2.40 -1.29
N LEU A 161 4.18 -1.58 -1.69
CA LEU A 161 3.93 -0.40 -2.53
C LEU A 161 3.31 -0.78 -3.88
N ALA A 162 3.86 -1.78 -4.57
CA ALA A 162 3.33 -2.25 -5.85
C ALA A 162 1.89 -2.77 -5.72
N MET A 163 1.60 -3.56 -4.68
CA MET A 163 0.23 -4.03 -4.38
C MET A 163 -0.71 -2.86 -4.11
N ALA A 164 -0.32 -1.92 -3.24
CA ALA A 164 -1.16 -0.78 -2.87
C ALA A 164 -1.51 0.07 -4.09
N MET A 165 -0.51 0.40 -4.92
CA MET A 165 -0.72 1.14 -6.15
C MET A 165 -1.64 0.39 -7.13
N ALA A 166 -1.36 -0.89 -7.40
CA ALA A 166 -2.14 -1.67 -8.36
C ALA A 166 -3.59 -1.85 -7.91
N TRP A 167 -3.81 -2.18 -6.64
CA TRP A 167 -5.11 -2.49 -6.09
C TRP A 167 -5.98 -1.26 -5.87
N LEU A 168 -5.40 -0.14 -5.41
CA LEU A 168 -6.16 1.10 -5.25
C LEU A 168 -6.49 1.75 -6.59
N THR A 169 -5.60 1.67 -7.58
CA THR A 169 -5.90 2.14 -8.94
C THR A 169 -7.02 1.30 -9.57
N ALA A 170 -6.96 -0.03 -9.42
CA ALA A 170 -8.03 -0.94 -9.86
C ALA A 170 -9.35 -0.68 -9.12
N ALA A 171 -9.30 -0.44 -7.81
CA ALA A 171 -10.48 -0.14 -7.00
C ALA A 171 -11.12 1.20 -7.37
N ALA A 172 -10.32 2.20 -7.72
CA ALA A 172 -10.83 3.48 -8.22
C ALA A 172 -11.54 3.33 -9.58
N GLN A 173 -11.20 2.30 -10.35
CA GLN A 173 -11.89 1.90 -11.59
C GLN A 173 -13.11 1.00 -11.33
N GLY A 174 -13.45 0.72 -10.07
CA GLY A 174 -14.61 -0.07 -9.67
C GLY A 174 -14.36 -1.56 -9.45
N ARG A 175 -13.10 -2.04 -9.49
CA ARG A 175 -12.78 -3.44 -9.14
C ARG A 175 -12.80 -3.64 -7.63
N ASP A 176 -13.45 -4.71 -7.16
CA ASP A 176 -13.45 -5.05 -5.74
C ASP A 176 -12.10 -5.61 -5.28
N LEU A 177 -11.77 -5.35 -4.02
CA LEU A 177 -10.68 -6.04 -3.31
C LEU A 177 -11.27 -7.28 -2.65
N GLY A 178 -10.78 -8.46 -3.01
CA GLY A 178 -11.49 -9.70 -2.73
C GLY A 178 -10.59 -10.88 -2.39
N PRO A 179 -11.11 -12.12 -2.55
CA PRO A 179 -10.38 -13.34 -2.21
C PRO A 179 -9.02 -13.46 -2.92
N ALA A 180 -8.92 -13.04 -4.18
CA ALA A 180 -7.68 -13.12 -4.95
C ALA A 180 -6.56 -12.26 -4.32
N GLU A 181 -6.85 -11.03 -3.91
CA GLU A 181 -5.89 -10.16 -3.24
C GLU A 181 -5.50 -10.71 -1.86
N ARG A 182 -6.44 -11.35 -1.13
CA ARG A 182 -6.12 -12.06 0.13
C ARG A 182 -5.19 -13.25 -0.10
N GLU A 183 -5.39 -13.99 -1.19
CA GLU A 183 -4.51 -15.10 -1.59
C GLU A 183 -3.10 -14.59 -1.90
N VAL A 184 -2.97 -13.45 -2.59
CA VAL A 184 -1.66 -12.83 -2.86
C VAL A 184 -0.95 -12.45 -1.56
N LEU A 185 -1.63 -11.79 -0.62
CA LEU A 185 -1.05 -11.45 0.70
C LEU A 185 -0.62 -12.68 1.49
N ALA A 186 -1.47 -13.72 1.55
CA ALA A 186 -1.15 -14.94 2.27
C ALA A 186 0.04 -15.70 1.64
N ALA A 187 0.10 -15.73 0.31
CA ALA A 187 1.25 -16.29 -0.40
C ALA A 187 2.53 -15.46 -0.17
N ALA A 188 2.44 -14.12 -0.12
CA ALA A 188 3.57 -13.25 0.17
C ALA A 188 4.13 -13.50 1.57
N ARG A 189 3.25 -13.59 2.58
CA ARG A 189 3.60 -13.94 3.96
C ARG A 189 4.30 -15.30 4.04
N LEU A 190 3.77 -16.31 3.37
CA LEU A 190 4.37 -17.64 3.32
C LEU A 190 5.77 -17.59 2.67
N ALA A 191 5.89 -16.92 1.53
CA ALA A 191 7.14 -16.78 0.80
C ALA A 191 8.22 -16.10 1.65
N TYR A 192 7.86 -15.00 2.32
CA TYR A 192 8.75 -14.29 3.24
C TYR A 192 9.23 -15.20 4.38
N ARG A 193 8.30 -15.89 5.06
CA ARG A 193 8.62 -16.80 6.18
C ARG A 193 9.54 -17.96 5.78
N ARG A 194 9.52 -18.38 4.51
CA ARG A 194 10.41 -19.44 4.01
C ARG A 194 11.81 -18.95 3.63
N GLY A 195 12.11 -17.67 3.77
CA GLY A 195 13.49 -17.15 3.78
C GLY A 195 14.31 -17.48 2.53
N GLY A 196 13.69 -17.49 1.35
CA GLY A 196 14.38 -17.74 0.07
C GLY A 196 14.39 -19.20 -0.41
N GLN A 197 13.72 -20.11 0.31
CA GLN A 197 13.45 -21.45 -0.22
C GLN A 197 12.60 -21.38 -1.50
N ALA A 198 12.80 -22.38 -2.37
CA ALA A 198 12.01 -22.54 -3.58
C ALA A 198 10.53 -22.81 -3.25
N LEU A 199 9.65 -22.16 -4.02
CA LEU A 199 8.21 -22.26 -3.95
C LEU A 199 7.67 -22.87 -5.25
N TRP A 200 6.71 -23.77 -5.10
CA TRP A 200 6.05 -24.47 -6.20
C TRP A 200 4.54 -24.39 -5.96
N PRO A 201 3.71 -24.25 -7.00
CA PRO A 201 2.27 -24.17 -6.81
C PRO A 201 1.66 -25.30 -5.95
N PRO A 202 2.01 -26.60 -6.15
CA PRO A 202 1.47 -27.67 -5.29
C PRO A 202 1.94 -27.57 -3.83
N GLY A 203 3.17 -27.09 -3.61
CA GLY A 203 3.73 -26.92 -2.27
C GLY A 203 3.04 -25.79 -1.49
N VAL A 204 2.76 -24.69 -2.17
CA VAL A 204 2.00 -23.55 -1.59
C VAL A 204 0.54 -23.93 -1.38
N ALA A 205 -0.07 -24.61 -2.34
CA ALA A 205 -1.44 -25.13 -2.23
C ALA A 205 -1.63 -26.01 -0.99
N ARG A 206 -0.71 -26.96 -0.76
CA ARG A 206 -0.71 -27.77 0.47
C ARG A 206 -0.50 -26.95 1.74
N ALA A 207 0.43 -26.00 1.72
CA ALA A 207 0.76 -25.20 2.90
C ALA A 207 -0.37 -24.27 3.34
N LEU A 208 -1.19 -23.80 2.40
CA LEU A 208 -2.30 -22.86 2.65
C LEU A 208 -3.67 -23.53 2.55
N SER A 209 -3.72 -24.85 2.36
CA SER A 209 -4.96 -25.62 2.17
C SER A 209 -5.83 -25.11 1.03
N TRP A 210 -5.21 -24.76 -0.10
CA TRP A 210 -5.88 -24.23 -1.29
C TRP A 210 -5.93 -25.23 -2.44
N PRO A 211 -6.88 -25.07 -3.38
CA PRO A 211 -6.75 -25.66 -4.72
C PRO A 211 -5.48 -25.14 -5.42
N GLU A 212 -4.76 -26.01 -6.13
CA GLU A 212 -3.52 -25.64 -6.83
C GLU A 212 -3.66 -24.43 -7.78
N PRO A 213 -4.76 -24.27 -8.55
CA PRO A 213 -4.92 -23.10 -9.42
C PRO A 213 -4.85 -21.76 -8.66
N HIS A 214 -5.27 -21.72 -7.40
CA HIS A 214 -5.24 -20.52 -6.57
C HIS A 214 -3.80 -20.17 -6.19
N ALA A 215 -3.04 -21.15 -5.71
CA ALA A 215 -1.62 -21.00 -5.44
C ALA A 215 -0.83 -20.57 -6.68
N ARG A 216 -1.14 -21.15 -7.85
CA ARG A 216 -0.49 -20.78 -9.11
C ARG A 216 -0.73 -19.32 -9.48
N ARG A 217 -1.99 -18.86 -9.40
CA ARG A 217 -2.33 -17.45 -9.67
C ARG A 217 -1.66 -16.49 -8.68
N ALA A 218 -1.67 -16.83 -7.39
CA ALA A 218 -1.05 -16.00 -6.36
C ALA A 218 0.47 -15.86 -6.56
N LEU A 219 1.16 -16.97 -6.87
CA LEU A 219 2.60 -16.92 -7.16
C LEU A 219 2.94 -16.14 -8.43
N ALA A 220 2.14 -16.32 -9.50
CA ALA A 220 2.30 -15.54 -10.72
C ALA A 220 2.09 -14.04 -10.48
N ALA A 221 1.06 -13.67 -9.70
CA ALA A 221 0.83 -12.28 -9.33
C ALA A 221 2.00 -11.69 -8.52
N LEU A 222 2.57 -12.44 -7.57
CA LEU A 222 3.74 -11.99 -6.82
C LEU A 222 5.01 -11.87 -7.69
N ARG A 223 5.14 -12.69 -8.74
CA ARG A 223 6.18 -12.51 -9.75
C ARG A 223 5.97 -11.22 -10.54
N ASP A 224 4.74 -10.97 -10.99
CA ASP A 224 4.40 -9.78 -11.77
C ASP A 224 4.56 -8.49 -10.96
N LEU A 225 4.38 -8.57 -9.63
CA LEU A 225 4.68 -7.50 -8.67
C LEU A 225 6.17 -7.38 -8.33
N GLY A 226 7.03 -8.24 -8.87
CA GLY A 226 8.48 -8.24 -8.64
C GLY A 226 8.93 -8.78 -7.28
N PHE A 227 8.02 -9.34 -6.47
CA PHE A 227 8.35 -9.92 -5.17
C PHE A 227 8.99 -11.31 -5.31
N LEU A 228 8.54 -12.07 -6.31
CA LEU A 228 9.11 -13.35 -6.68
C LEU A 228 9.83 -13.27 -8.02
N SER A 229 10.84 -14.11 -8.19
CA SER A 229 11.46 -14.40 -9.48
C SER A 229 11.19 -15.86 -9.83
N GLU A 230 10.81 -16.10 -11.08
CA GLU A 230 10.67 -17.45 -11.62
C GLU A 230 12.05 -17.96 -12.06
N SER A 231 12.42 -19.15 -11.61
CA SER A 231 13.69 -19.78 -11.99
C SER A 231 13.65 -20.20 -13.47
N ALA A 232 14.62 -19.74 -14.25
CA ALA A 232 14.79 -20.17 -15.64
C ALA A 232 15.56 -21.51 -15.69
N TYR A 233 14.94 -22.54 -16.28
CA TYR A 233 15.59 -23.82 -16.52
C TYR A 233 15.70 -24.08 -18.02
N THR A 234 16.85 -24.57 -18.46
CA THR A 234 17.04 -25.05 -19.84
C THR A 234 16.12 -26.22 -20.17
N VAL A 235 15.84 -27.09 -19.18
CA VAL A 235 14.84 -28.17 -19.27
C VAL A 235 14.12 -28.27 -17.92
N ASN A 236 12.80 -28.09 -17.92
CA ASN A 236 11.95 -28.32 -16.76
C ASN A 236 11.08 -29.57 -16.98
N LEU A 237 11.58 -30.73 -16.57
CA LEU A 237 10.90 -32.02 -16.74
C LEU A 237 9.59 -32.13 -15.94
N SER A 238 9.40 -31.29 -14.92
CA SER A 238 8.18 -31.28 -14.11
C SER A 238 7.04 -30.47 -14.74
N GLY A 239 7.36 -29.56 -15.67
CA GLY A 239 6.40 -28.57 -16.20
C GLY A 239 5.87 -27.57 -15.17
N LEU A 240 6.37 -27.59 -13.93
CA LEU A 240 5.93 -26.70 -12.85
C LEU A 240 6.90 -25.53 -12.69
N PRO A 241 6.41 -24.28 -12.64
CA PRO A 241 7.27 -23.14 -12.36
C PRO A 241 7.80 -23.20 -10.92
N GLU A 242 9.10 -22.94 -10.77
CA GLU A 242 9.76 -22.71 -9.48
C GLU A 242 9.88 -21.20 -9.25
N TYR A 243 9.48 -20.73 -8.08
CA TYR A 243 9.61 -19.32 -7.68
C TYR A 243 10.53 -19.17 -6.47
N ARG A 244 11.24 -18.05 -6.41
CA ARG A 244 12.07 -17.65 -5.25
C ARG A 244 11.84 -16.18 -4.93
N LEU A 245 12.16 -15.76 -3.71
CA LEU A 245 12.18 -14.33 -3.38
C LEU A 245 13.14 -13.60 -4.33
N GLY A 246 12.69 -12.45 -4.84
CA GLY A 246 13.52 -11.57 -5.67
C GLY A 246 14.79 -11.15 -4.94
N ARG A 247 15.85 -10.88 -5.71
CA ARG A 247 17.09 -10.32 -5.17
C ARG A 247 16.83 -8.87 -4.75
N SER A 248 17.35 -8.49 -3.58
CA SER A 248 17.25 -7.14 -3.01
C SER A 248 18.08 -6.11 -3.77
#